data_AF-A0A0F5W6Q2-F1
#
_entry.id   AF-A0A0F5W6Q2-F1
#
_cell.length_a   1.000
_cell.length_b   1.000
_cell.length_c   1.000
_cell.angle_alpha   90.00
_cell.angle_beta   90.00
_cell.angle_gamma   90.00
#
_symmetry.space_group_name_H-M   'P 1'
#
loop_
_entity.id
_entity.type
_entity.pdbx_description
1 polymer ?
#
loop_
_entity_poly.entity_id
_entity_poly.type
_entity_poly.pdbx_seq_one_letter_code
_entity_poly.pdbx_strand_id
1 'polypeptide(L)'
;MNYENVRSTGARAALRHVAQRSAGPPVAPDVRITLNFHPDRLSGGVGILEALARDGAYRSQFVTGTSNGGLTAHPGGDRWRWESRIFGGAYDEAAAADRPVYGALDFRRQVVGAAPRFGSSHFRLTGAALSRATFCYPDSAAEPAHFGVAAGMSLVALAEADEQDALNDYIEAQVHGGVSLTTDVAALVLDACYRGTPVEAAARLLPCPVDWHPGYRITVERLRRHADYRGEEYAELGARIAEDGWIDPRIIGDAARTGRYELQDLKKVWHTLARFGAPQGAGTAYAGVGGHTPGVSTPSA
;
A
#
# COMPACT_ATOMS: atom_id res chain seq x y z
N MET A 1 -12.87 -10.22 22.25
CA MET A 1 -13.64 -9.93 21.03
C MET A 1 -14.21 -11.22 20.48
N ASN A 2 -15.50 -11.24 20.12
CA ASN A 2 -16.09 -12.39 19.46
C ASN A 2 -16.04 -12.18 17.94
N TYR A 3 -15.25 -12.97 17.22
CA TYR A 3 -15.08 -12.88 15.77
C TYR A 3 -16.10 -13.75 15.01
N GLU A 4 -17.27 -14.02 15.60
CA GLU A 4 -18.33 -14.86 15.01
C GLU A 4 -18.81 -14.38 13.63
N ASN A 5 -18.78 -13.06 13.39
CA ASN A 5 -19.16 -12.47 12.11
C ASN A 5 -18.13 -12.71 10.99
N VAL A 6 -16.92 -13.20 11.32
CA VAL A 6 -15.89 -13.56 10.34
C VAL A 6 -16.11 -15.00 9.91
N ARG A 7 -16.50 -15.20 8.65
CA ARG A 7 -16.91 -16.53 8.14
C ARG A 7 -15.77 -17.55 8.09
N SER A 8 -14.57 -17.13 7.66
CA SER A 8 -13.40 -18.01 7.53
C SER A 8 -12.86 -18.47 8.88
N THR A 9 -12.64 -19.79 9.03
CA THR A 9 -12.02 -20.41 10.20
C THR A 9 -10.58 -19.94 10.39
N GLY A 10 -9.78 -19.90 9.33
CA GLY A 10 -8.42 -19.38 9.33
C GLY A 10 -8.37 -17.90 9.75
N ALA A 11 -9.28 -17.08 9.23
CA ALA A 11 -9.42 -15.69 9.63
C ALA A 11 -9.71 -15.51 11.12
N ARG A 12 -10.65 -16.29 11.68
CA ARG A 12 -10.93 -16.26 13.12
C ARG A 12 -9.74 -16.72 13.95
N ALA A 13 -9.02 -17.75 13.51
CA ALA A 13 -7.83 -18.25 14.20
C ALA A 13 -6.72 -17.20 14.23
N ALA A 14 -6.41 -16.59 13.07
CA ALA A 14 -5.43 -15.52 12.94
C ALA A 14 -5.76 -14.32 13.84
N LEU A 15 -7.01 -13.83 13.79
CA LEU A 15 -7.47 -12.70 14.61
C LEU A 15 -7.34 -12.99 16.10
N ARG A 16 -7.76 -14.17 16.56
CA ARG A 16 -7.60 -14.57 17.98
C ARG A 16 -6.14 -14.66 18.38
N HIS A 17 -5.30 -15.25 17.53
CA HIS A 17 -3.88 -15.41 17.81
C HIS A 17 -3.19 -14.05 17.92
N VAL A 18 -3.50 -13.08 17.05
CA VAL A 18 -2.93 -11.71 17.13
C VAL A 18 -3.51 -10.92 18.31
N ALA A 19 -4.81 -11.06 18.59
CA ALA A 19 -5.44 -10.38 19.72
C ALA A 19 -4.80 -10.74 21.08
N GLN A 20 -4.32 -11.97 21.25
CA GLN A 20 -3.60 -12.39 22.47
C GLN A 20 -2.28 -11.64 22.70
N ARG A 21 -1.71 -11.04 21.66
CA ARG A 21 -0.45 -10.28 21.67
C ARG A 21 -0.67 -8.78 21.52
N SER A 22 -1.93 -8.34 21.46
CA SER A 22 -2.32 -6.96 21.23
C SER A 22 -2.70 -6.28 22.55
N ALA A 23 -2.34 -5.01 22.69
CA ALA A 23 -2.65 -4.20 23.87
C ALA A 23 -2.95 -2.76 23.44
N GLY A 24 -3.35 -1.92 24.40
CA GLY A 24 -3.63 -0.49 24.15
C GLY A 24 -5.10 -0.20 23.85
N PRO A 25 -5.44 1.07 23.55
CA PRO A 25 -6.81 1.50 23.29
C PRO A 25 -7.33 0.97 21.95
N PRO A 26 -8.66 1.00 21.71
CA PRO A 26 -9.21 0.72 20.39
C PRO A 26 -8.79 1.76 19.35
N VAL A 27 -8.74 1.35 18.09
CA VAL A 27 -8.59 2.24 16.93
C VAL A 27 -9.73 3.25 16.91
N ALA A 28 -9.42 4.51 16.64
CA ALA A 28 -10.43 5.55 16.50
C ALA A 28 -11.42 5.22 15.36
N PRO A 29 -12.74 5.45 15.55
CA PRO A 29 -13.79 4.94 14.67
C PRO A 29 -13.82 5.62 13.29
N ASP A 30 -13.08 6.70 13.10
CA ASP A 30 -12.97 7.46 11.85
C ASP A 30 -11.69 7.15 11.05
N VAL A 31 -10.73 6.44 11.64
CA VAL A 31 -9.53 5.96 10.94
C VAL A 31 -9.91 4.82 9.99
N ARG A 32 -9.26 4.73 8.83
CA ARG A 32 -9.54 3.71 7.80
C ARG A 32 -8.29 2.93 7.44
N ILE A 33 -8.50 1.78 6.81
CA ILE A 33 -7.44 1.04 6.14
C ILE A 33 -7.42 1.49 4.67
N THR A 34 -6.24 1.73 4.12
CA THR A 34 -6.07 1.94 2.68
C THR A 34 -5.28 0.82 2.01
N LEU A 35 -5.66 0.51 0.77
CA LEU A 35 -4.94 -0.42 -0.09
C LEU A 35 -4.29 0.38 -1.22
N ASN A 36 -3.00 0.73 -1.07
CA ASN A 36 -2.26 1.51 -2.05
C ASN A 36 -1.79 0.64 -3.24
N PHE A 37 -2.00 1.11 -4.46
CA PHE A 37 -1.59 0.45 -5.70
C PHE A 37 -1.39 1.46 -6.84
N HIS A 38 -0.80 1.01 -7.94
CA HIS A 38 -0.71 1.79 -9.17
C HIS A 38 -1.87 1.41 -10.10
N PRO A 39 -2.82 2.33 -10.38
CA PRO A 39 -4.08 2.00 -11.06
C PRO A 39 -3.93 1.76 -12.56
N ASP A 40 -2.73 1.93 -13.07
CA ASP A 40 -2.39 1.95 -14.49
C ASP A 40 -1.45 0.79 -14.87
N ARG A 41 -1.22 -0.13 -13.93
CA ARG A 41 -0.46 -1.37 -14.16
C ARG A 41 -1.32 -2.43 -14.84
N LEU A 42 -0.64 -3.37 -15.48
CA LEU A 42 -1.25 -4.54 -16.08
C LEU A 42 -1.21 -5.72 -15.12
N SER A 43 -2.25 -6.56 -15.16
CA SER A 43 -2.33 -7.86 -14.52
C SER A 43 -2.78 -8.88 -15.57
N GLY A 44 -1.93 -9.87 -15.87
CA GLY A 44 -2.19 -10.84 -16.94
C GLY A 44 -2.39 -10.19 -18.32
N GLY A 45 -1.71 -9.07 -18.60
CA GLY A 45 -1.86 -8.30 -19.85
C GLY A 45 -3.09 -7.40 -19.93
N VAL A 46 -3.96 -7.41 -18.91
CA VAL A 46 -5.16 -6.57 -18.81
C VAL A 46 -4.94 -5.43 -17.82
N GLY A 47 -5.55 -4.26 -18.03
CA GLY A 47 -5.50 -3.17 -17.05
C GLY A 47 -6.03 -3.59 -15.68
N ILE A 48 -5.33 -3.26 -14.60
CA ILE A 48 -5.69 -3.71 -13.25
C ILE A 48 -7.11 -3.32 -12.83
N LEU A 49 -7.57 -2.13 -13.20
CA LEU A 49 -8.94 -1.69 -12.89
C LEU A 49 -10.00 -2.48 -13.67
N GLU A 50 -9.71 -2.90 -14.90
CA GLU A 50 -10.62 -3.77 -15.65
C GLU A 50 -10.67 -5.18 -15.05
N ALA A 51 -9.51 -5.71 -14.62
CA ALA A 51 -9.46 -6.98 -13.91
C ALA A 51 -10.27 -6.92 -12.61
N LEU A 52 -10.12 -5.83 -11.84
CA LEU A 52 -10.89 -5.58 -10.62
C LEU A 52 -12.40 -5.45 -10.90
N ALA A 53 -12.80 -4.81 -11.99
CA ALA A 53 -14.21 -4.69 -12.38
C ALA A 53 -14.83 -6.06 -12.69
N ARG A 54 -14.07 -6.96 -13.34
CA ARG A 54 -14.51 -8.33 -13.64
C ARG A 54 -14.57 -9.20 -12.39
N ASP A 55 -13.56 -9.10 -11.53
CA ASP A 55 -13.42 -9.94 -10.34
C ASP A 55 -14.34 -9.53 -9.18
N GLY A 56 -14.66 -8.24 -9.07
CA GLY A 56 -15.45 -7.67 -7.97
C GLY A 56 -14.77 -7.70 -6.59
N ALA A 57 -13.49 -8.11 -6.53
CA ALA A 57 -12.74 -8.25 -5.29
C ALA A 57 -11.27 -7.85 -5.47
N TYR A 58 -10.70 -7.25 -4.41
CA TYR A 58 -9.26 -7.02 -4.31
C TYR A 58 -8.59 -8.26 -3.74
N ARG A 59 -7.61 -8.83 -4.45
CA ARG A 59 -7.00 -10.11 -4.12
C ARG A 59 -5.56 -9.97 -3.65
N SER A 60 -5.11 -10.94 -2.86
CA SER A 60 -3.73 -11.01 -2.40
C SER A 60 -2.79 -11.48 -3.52
N GLN A 61 -1.50 -11.25 -3.31
CA GLN A 61 -0.42 -11.70 -4.19
C GLN A 61 -0.43 -13.22 -4.44
N PHE A 62 -0.89 -14.03 -3.48
CA PHE A 62 -1.02 -15.48 -3.64
C PHE A 62 -1.99 -15.85 -4.77
N VAL A 63 -2.93 -14.96 -5.11
CA VAL A 63 -3.88 -15.17 -6.22
C VAL A 63 -3.41 -14.46 -7.48
N THR A 64 -2.93 -13.22 -7.37
CA THR A 64 -2.66 -12.41 -8.56
C THR A 64 -1.26 -12.64 -9.13
N GLY A 65 -0.30 -13.13 -8.33
CA GLY A 65 1.11 -13.19 -8.71
C GLY A 65 1.76 -11.81 -8.88
N THR A 66 1.08 -10.72 -8.49
CA THR A 66 1.55 -9.34 -8.65
C THR A 66 1.84 -8.70 -7.29
N SER A 67 2.86 -7.84 -7.22
CA SER A 67 3.16 -7.07 -6.01
C SER A 67 3.97 -5.81 -6.34
N ASN A 68 3.86 -4.80 -5.49
CA ASN A 68 4.78 -3.66 -5.44
C ASN A 68 5.92 -3.90 -4.42
N GLY A 69 5.90 -5.03 -3.70
CA GLY A 69 6.98 -5.59 -2.86
C GLY A 69 7.71 -6.76 -3.54
N GLY A 70 8.28 -7.67 -2.76
CA GLY A 70 8.92 -8.91 -3.26
C GLY A 70 7.90 -9.97 -3.67
N LEU A 71 8.24 -10.82 -4.66
CA LEU A 71 7.41 -11.93 -5.18
C LEU A 71 7.64 -13.25 -4.43
N THR A 72 7.36 -13.30 -3.13
CA THR A 72 7.70 -14.45 -2.25
C THR A 72 6.47 -15.19 -1.71
N ALA A 73 5.29 -14.97 -2.32
CA ALA A 73 4.00 -15.54 -1.93
C ALA A 73 3.77 -16.96 -2.47
N HIS A 74 4.60 -17.90 -2.06
CA HIS A 74 4.47 -19.33 -2.39
C HIS A 74 4.91 -20.18 -1.21
N PRO A 75 4.53 -21.47 -1.13
CA PRO A 75 4.99 -22.36 -0.07
C PRO A 75 6.51 -22.29 0.10
N GLY A 76 6.96 -22.06 1.33
CA GLY A 76 8.38 -21.93 1.69
C GLY A 76 9.05 -20.58 1.38
N GLY A 77 8.38 -19.65 0.68
CA GLY A 77 8.86 -18.28 0.45
C GLY A 77 8.70 -17.37 1.67
N ASP A 78 9.36 -16.20 1.66
CA ASP A 78 9.40 -15.29 2.82
C ASP A 78 8.02 -14.84 3.27
N ARG A 79 7.14 -14.50 2.32
CA ARG A 79 5.76 -14.13 2.66
C ARG A 79 4.99 -15.25 3.32
N TRP A 80 5.15 -16.47 2.85
CA TRP A 80 4.53 -17.62 3.48
C TRP A 80 5.05 -17.82 4.92
N ARG A 81 6.37 -17.69 5.13
CA ARG A 81 7.02 -17.86 6.44
C ARG A 81 6.58 -16.82 7.46
N TRP A 82 6.56 -15.53 7.09
CA TRP A 82 6.11 -14.52 8.05
C TRP A 82 4.60 -14.62 8.30
N GLU A 83 3.77 -14.99 7.32
CA GLU A 83 2.34 -15.15 7.56
C GLU A 83 2.08 -16.33 8.52
N SER A 84 2.81 -17.44 8.37
CA SER A 84 2.76 -18.56 9.33
C SER A 84 3.15 -18.10 10.74
N ARG A 85 4.27 -17.38 10.89
CA ARG A 85 4.75 -16.85 12.17
C ARG A 85 3.77 -15.85 12.82
N ILE A 86 3.27 -14.89 12.03
CA ILE A 86 2.41 -13.82 12.53
C ILE A 86 1.03 -14.38 12.94
N PHE A 87 0.49 -15.32 12.16
CA PHE A 87 -0.86 -15.86 12.34
C PHE A 87 -0.93 -17.23 13.02
N GLY A 88 0.20 -17.76 13.50
CA GLY A 88 0.24 -19.01 14.25
C GLY A 88 -0.16 -20.20 13.40
N GLY A 89 0.30 -20.23 12.14
CA GLY A 89 0.01 -21.28 11.16
C GLY A 89 -1.42 -21.31 10.63
N ALA A 90 -2.25 -20.29 10.94
CA ALA A 90 -3.68 -20.28 10.59
C ALA A 90 -3.97 -20.37 9.07
N TYR A 91 -2.98 -20.13 8.22
CA TYR A 91 -3.10 -20.14 6.76
C TYR A 91 -2.17 -21.15 6.06
N ASP A 92 -1.44 -21.98 6.81
CA ASP A 92 -0.36 -22.81 6.22
C ASP A 92 -0.92 -23.79 5.19
N GLU A 93 -2.10 -24.35 5.46
CA GLU A 93 -2.87 -25.24 4.58
C GLU A 93 -4.06 -24.54 3.90
N ALA A 94 -4.19 -23.21 4.02
CA ALA A 94 -5.32 -22.47 3.47
C ALA A 94 -5.16 -22.20 1.97
N ALA A 95 -6.29 -22.10 1.25
CA ALA A 95 -6.27 -21.70 -0.14
C ALA A 95 -5.73 -20.27 -0.31
N ALA A 96 -5.10 -19.98 -1.45
CA ALA A 96 -4.56 -18.66 -1.78
C ALA A 96 -5.59 -17.51 -1.60
N ALA A 97 -6.85 -17.78 -1.94
CA ALA A 97 -7.94 -16.81 -1.84
C ALA A 97 -8.39 -16.52 -0.40
N ASP A 98 -8.08 -17.40 0.55
CA ASP A 98 -8.45 -17.22 1.96
C ASP A 98 -7.42 -16.39 2.74
N ARG A 99 -6.23 -16.21 2.18
CA ARG A 99 -5.13 -15.44 2.77
C ARG A 99 -5.44 -13.93 2.81
N PRO A 100 -4.91 -13.21 3.81
CA PRO A 100 -5.25 -11.81 3.98
C PRO A 100 -4.76 -10.91 2.85
N VAL A 101 -5.51 -9.82 2.65
CA VAL A 101 -5.12 -8.70 1.79
C VAL A 101 -4.33 -7.71 2.61
N TYR A 102 -3.24 -7.19 2.06
CA TYR A 102 -2.33 -6.27 2.76
C TYR A 102 -2.64 -4.82 2.39
N GLY A 103 -2.59 -3.96 3.39
CA GLY A 103 -2.76 -2.51 3.29
C GLY A 103 -2.09 -1.82 4.48
N ALA A 104 -2.55 -0.63 4.81
CA ALA A 104 -2.06 0.09 5.99
C ALA A 104 -3.17 0.89 6.68
N LEU A 105 -3.01 1.10 7.99
CA LEU A 105 -3.90 1.93 8.80
C LEU A 105 -3.57 3.41 8.56
N ASP A 106 -4.54 4.20 8.12
CA ASP A 106 -4.37 5.63 7.83
C ASP A 106 -4.44 6.51 9.09
N PHE A 107 -3.63 6.19 10.09
CA PHE A 107 -3.59 6.92 11.36
C PHE A 107 -3.07 8.36 11.19
N ARG A 108 -2.24 8.59 10.16
CA ARG A 108 -1.74 9.91 9.74
C ARG A 108 -2.73 10.70 8.89
N ARG A 109 -3.85 10.11 8.45
CA ARG A 109 -4.90 10.73 7.63
C ARG A 109 -4.37 11.33 6.34
N GLN A 110 -3.54 10.57 5.64
CA GLN A 110 -2.85 11.02 4.44
C GLN A 110 -3.82 11.03 3.25
N VAL A 111 -3.91 12.14 2.53
CA VAL A 111 -4.77 12.25 1.34
C VAL A 111 -4.37 11.26 0.22
N VAL A 112 -3.15 10.74 0.28
CA VAL A 112 -2.57 9.78 -0.67
C VAL A 112 -2.66 8.32 -0.19
N GLY A 113 -3.31 8.08 0.94
CA GLY A 113 -3.38 6.77 1.60
C GLY A 113 -2.18 6.51 2.52
N ALA A 114 -2.32 5.52 3.38
CA ALA A 114 -1.42 5.26 4.50
C ALA A 114 -0.03 4.74 4.09
N ALA A 115 0.10 4.07 2.94
CA ALA A 115 1.37 3.48 2.50
C ALA A 115 1.70 3.86 1.05
N PRO A 116 2.03 5.14 0.78
CA PRO A 116 2.29 5.65 -0.57
C PRO A 116 3.47 4.97 -1.25
N ARG A 117 4.36 4.33 -0.49
CA ARG A 117 5.42 3.45 -1.02
C ARG A 117 4.91 2.46 -2.08
N PHE A 118 3.68 1.95 -1.92
CA PHE A 118 3.14 0.90 -2.77
C PHE A 118 2.23 1.37 -3.89
N GLY A 119 2.00 2.67 -4.04
CA GLY A 119 1.15 3.13 -5.13
C GLY A 119 0.68 4.57 -5.04
N SER A 120 0.41 5.12 -6.22
CA SER A 120 -0.09 6.48 -6.42
C SER A 120 -1.59 6.62 -6.20
N SER A 121 -2.33 5.52 -6.01
CA SER A 121 -3.76 5.55 -5.76
C SER A 121 -4.12 4.53 -4.71
N HIS A 122 -5.30 4.64 -4.12
CA HIS A 122 -5.70 3.71 -3.07
C HIS A 122 -7.19 3.46 -3.03
N PHE A 123 -7.56 2.25 -2.61
CA PHE A 123 -8.90 2.03 -2.08
C PHE A 123 -8.94 2.45 -0.62
N ARG A 124 -9.92 3.27 -0.25
CA ARG A 124 -10.27 3.54 1.15
C ARG A 124 -11.35 2.57 1.57
N LEU A 125 -11.06 1.69 2.52
CA LEU A 125 -12.03 0.70 2.99
C LEU A 125 -13.08 1.32 3.91
N THR A 126 -14.21 0.64 4.07
CA THR A 126 -15.24 1.00 5.06
C THR A 126 -14.75 0.72 6.48
N GLY A 127 -15.38 1.35 7.49
CA GLY A 127 -15.03 1.12 8.90
C GLY A 127 -15.23 -0.34 9.35
N ALA A 128 -16.13 -1.08 8.71
CA ALA A 128 -16.34 -2.50 8.96
C ALA A 128 -15.07 -3.33 8.69
N ALA A 129 -14.15 -2.84 7.85
CA ALA A 129 -12.94 -3.57 7.56
C ALA A 129 -12.02 -3.74 8.77
N LEU A 130 -12.04 -2.79 9.70
CA LEU A 130 -11.23 -2.81 10.92
C LEU A 130 -11.53 -4.02 11.80
N SER A 131 -12.79 -4.45 11.90
CA SER A 131 -13.18 -5.53 12.82
C SER A 131 -12.61 -6.90 12.45
N ARG A 132 -12.09 -7.04 11.23
CA ARG A 132 -11.46 -8.26 10.71
C ARG A 132 -10.03 -8.02 10.22
N ALA A 133 -9.37 -6.98 10.73
CA ALA A 133 -7.99 -6.67 10.43
C ALA A 133 -7.07 -6.94 11.63
N THR A 134 -5.89 -7.43 11.34
CA THR A 134 -4.72 -7.39 12.24
C THR A 134 -3.73 -6.35 11.74
N PHE A 135 -2.81 -5.99 12.62
CA PHE A 135 -1.83 -4.96 12.34
C PHE A 135 -0.47 -5.35 12.91
N CYS A 136 0.60 -4.87 12.29
CA CYS A 136 1.94 -4.97 12.84
C CYS A 136 2.74 -3.68 12.57
N TYR A 137 3.81 -3.50 13.32
CA TYR A 137 4.73 -2.39 13.16
C TYR A 137 6.18 -2.86 13.44
N PRO A 138 7.18 -2.50 12.62
CA PRO A 138 7.09 -1.54 11.50
C PRO A 138 6.50 -2.12 10.21
N ASP A 139 6.86 -3.34 9.81
CA ASP A 139 6.33 -4.02 8.61
C ASP A 139 6.53 -5.53 8.74
N SER A 140 5.71 -6.35 8.07
CA SER A 140 5.81 -7.82 8.18
C SER A 140 7.15 -8.40 7.75
N ALA A 141 7.82 -7.78 6.77
CA ALA A 141 9.14 -8.20 6.30
C ALA A 141 10.26 -7.87 7.30
N ALA A 142 10.04 -6.90 8.19
CA ALA A 142 11.02 -6.46 9.20
C ALA A 142 10.98 -7.28 10.50
N GLU A 143 10.36 -8.46 10.48
CA GLU A 143 10.20 -9.34 11.65
C GLU A 143 9.63 -8.62 12.89
N PRO A 144 8.42 -8.03 12.78
CA PRO A 144 7.91 -7.13 13.80
C PRO A 144 7.61 -7.89 15.10
N ALA A 145 7.91 -7.25 16.23
CA ALA A 145 7.56 -7.75 17.56
C ALA A 145 6.22 -7.18 18.07
N HIS A 146 5.71 -6.13 17.44
CA HIS A 146 4.53 -5.41 17.88
C HIS A 146 3.34 -5.70 16.97
N PHE A 147 2.21 -6.04 17.60
CA PHE A 147 0.98 -6.41 16.91
C PHE A 147 -0.24 -5.70 17.50
N GLY A 148 -1.27 -5.57 16.67
CA GLY A 148 -2.52 -4.93 17.04
C GLY A 148 -3.73 -5.58 16.40
N VAL A 149 -4.88 -5.33 17.03
CA VAL A 149 -6.22 -5.55 16.47
C VAL A 149 -7.05 -4.30 16.75
N ALA A 150 -8.22 -4.16 16.11
CA ALA A 150 -9.02 -2.94 16.25
C ALA A 150 -9.37 -2.53 17.69
N ALA A 151 -9.50 -3.47 18.65
CA ALA A 151 -9.76 -3.12 20.06
C ALA A 151 -8.51 -3.05 20.95
N GLY A 152 -7.32 -3.32 20.42
CA GLY A 152 -6.06 -3.28 21.15
C GLY A 152 -4.95 -2.78 20.23
N MET A 153 -4.80 -1.45 20.15
CA MET A 153 -3.94 -0.76 19.20
C MET A 153 -2.89 0.11 19.88
N SER A 154 -1.85 -0.50 20.43
CA SER A 154 -0.66 0.21 20.93
C SER A 154 0.23 0.75 19.81
N LEU A 155 0.06 0.25 18.58
CA LEU A 155 0.95 0.54 17.45
C LEU A 155 0.95 2.01 17.02
N VAL A 156 -0.17 2.71 17.21
CA VAL A 156 -0.27 4.14 16.86
C VAL A 156 0.74 4.96 17.68
N ALA A 157 0.78 4.74 18.99
CA ALA A 157 1.73 5.45 19.85
C ALA A 157 3.19 5.09 19.54
N LEU A 158 3.46 3.83 19.15
CA LEU A 158 4.80 3.40 18.72
C LEU A 158 5.22 4.10 17.44
N ALA A 159 4.36 4.12 16.42
CA ALA A 159 4.64 4.78 15.15
C ALA A 159 4.74 6.31 15.29
N GLU A 160 3.99 6.93 16.20
CA GLU A 160 4.09 8.36 16.50
C GLU A 160 5.41 8.74 17.19
N ALA A 161 6.00 7.84 17.96
CA ALA A 161 7.25 8.07 18.68
C ALA A 161 8.51 7.67 17.88
N ASP A 162 8.34 6.97 16.76
CA ASP A 162 9.44 6.49 15.92
C ASP A 162 9.76 7.48 14.79
N GLU A 163 11.05 7.61 14.46
CA GLU A 163 11.53 8.44 13.37
C GLU A 163 11.95 7.55 12.18
N GLN A 164 11.03 7.38 11.25
CA GLN A 164 11.25 6.62 10.01
C GLN A 164 11.35 7.54 8.79
N ASP A 165 11.94 7.03 7.70
CA ASP A 165 11.68 7.64 6.40
C ASP A 165 10.18 7.65 6.11
N ALA A 166 9.68 8.72 5.51
CA ALA A 166 8.25 8.91 5.30
C ALA A 166 7.57 7.79 4.48
N LEU A 167 8.30 7.10 3.60
CA LEU A 167 7.75 5.95 2.88
C LEU A 167 7.69 4.67 3.73
N ASN A 168 8.24 4.67 4.94
CA ASN A 168 8.22 3.59 5.91
C ASN A 168 7.38 3.95 7.17
N ASP A 169 6.87 5.18 7.29
CA ASP A 169 5.98 5.63 8.39
C ASP A 169 4.54 5.16 8.15
N TYR A 170 4.32 3.85 8.30
CA TYR A 170 3.00 3.25 8.23
C TYR A 170 2.85 2.10 9.22
N ILE A 171 1.61 1.80 9.59
CA ILE A 171 1.25 0.58 10.32
C ILE A 171 0.64 -0.37 9.30
N GLU A 172 1.32 -1.48 9.04
CA GLU A 172 0.84 -2.50 8.09
C GLU A 172 -0.45 -3.14 8.63
N ALA A 173 -1.43 -3.30 7.75
CA ALA A 173 -2.72 -3.92 8.05
C ALA A 173 -2.91 -5.18 7.20
N GLN A 174 -3.34 -6.27 7.84
CA GLN A 174 -3.72 -7.51 7.16
C GLN A 174 -5.22 -7.73 7.32
N VAL A 175 -5.94 -7.61 6.21
CA VAL A 175 -7.40 -7.71 6.13
C VAL A 175 -7.80 -9.15 5.84
N HIS A 176 -8.47 -9.80 6.79
CA HIS A 176 -8.84 -11.21 6.68
C HIS A 176 -10.23 -11.42 6.07
N GLY A 177 -10.40 -12.53 5.35
CA GLY A 177 -11.69 -12.91 4.76
C GLY A 177 -12.01 -12.26 3.40
N GLY A 178 -10.99 -11.69 2.74
CA GLY A 178 -11.12 -11.02 1.44
C GLY A 178 -11.61 -9.59 1.52
N VAL A 179 -11.60 -8.91 0.37
CA VAL A 179 -12.06 -7.52 0.21
C VAL A 179 -12.96 -7.44 -1.04
N SER A 180 -14.26 -7.26 -0.84
CA SER A 180 -15.23 -7.02 -1.91
C SER A 180 -15.28 -5.54 -2.26
N LEU A 181 -15.24 -5.21 -3.56
CA LEU A 181 -15.32 -3.83 -4.02
C LEU A 181 -16.70 -3.21 -3.75
N THR A 182 -17.75 -4.01 -3.66
CA THR A 182 -19.12 -3.51 -3.45
C THR A 182 -19.42 -3.20 -1.99
N THR A 183 -18.88 -4.00 -1.05
CA THR A 183 -19.25 -3.91 0.38
C THR A 183 -18.15 -3.33 1.26
N ASP A 184 -16.88 -3.53 0.89
CA ASP A 184 -15.75 -3.18 1.74
C ASP A 184 -15.05 -1.90 1.33
N VAL A 185 -15.31 -1.39 0.12
CA VAL A 185 -14.68 -0.17 -0.41
C VAL A 185 -15.63 1.01 -0.29
N ALA A 186 -15.18 2.04 0.42
CA ALA A 186 -15.90 3.30 0.53
C ALA A 186 -15.64 4.21 -0.69
N ALA A 187 -14.42 4.21 -1.21
CA ALA A 187 -14.04 4.93 -2.43
C ALA A 187 -12.73 4.40 -3.02
N LEU A 188 -12.57 4.55 -4.34
CA LEU A 188 -11.28 4.56 -5.01
C LEU A 188 -10.79 6.01 -5.10
N VAL A 189 -9.62 6.29 -4.53
CA VAL A 189 -9.00 7.63 -4.59
C VAL A 189 -7.85 7.60 -5.59
N LEU A 190 -7.97 8.41 -6.65
CA LEU A 190 -7.00 8.50 -7.73
C LEU A 190 -6.10 9.74 -7.64
N ASP A 191 -4.90 9.61 -8.23
CA ASP A 191 -4.05 10.76 -8.51
C ASP A 191 -4.67 11.65 -9.60
N ALA A 192 -4.60 12.98 -9.40
CA ALA A 192 -5.08 13.95 -10.36
C ALA A 192 -4.51 13.79 -11.79
N CYS A 193 -3.31 13.20 -11.95
CA CYS A 193 -2.71 12.92 -13.26
C CYS A 193 -3.54 11.94 -14.12
N TYR A 194 -4.48 11.20 -13.52
CA TYR A 194 -5.32 10.25 -14.24
C TYR A 194 -6.64 10.87 -14.75
N ARG A 195 -6.90 12.17 -14.51
CA ARG A 195 -8.08 12.85 -15.06
C ARG A 195 -8.07 12.86 -16.59
N GLY A 196 -9.20 12.53 -17.20
CA GLY A 196 -9.37 12.44 -18.65
C GLY A 196 -8.63 11.26 -19.31
N THR A 197 -8.06 10.35 -18.53
CA THR A 197 -7.29 9.21 -19.06
C THR A 197 -8.14 7.93 -19.11
N PRO A 198 -7.70 6.89 -19.85
CA PRO A 198 -8.33 5.56 -19.79
C PRO A 198 -8.40 4.97 -18.38
N VAL A 199 -7.50 5.35 -17.47
CA VAL A 199 -7.53 4.91 -16.06
C VAL A 199 -8.79 5.44 -15.36
N GLU A 200 -9.15 6.70 -15.57
CA GLU A 200 -10.39 7.25 -15.03
C GLU A 200 -11.62 6.54 -15.61
N ALA A 201 -11.62 6.29 -16.93
CA ALA A 201 -12.71 5.58 -17.57
C ALA A 201 -12.91 4.18 -16.97
N ALA A 202 -11.83 3.42 -16.77
CA ALA A 202 -11.88 2.11 -16.13
C ALA A 202 -12.29 2.19 -14.64
N ALA A 203 -11.81 3.20 -13.90
CA ALA A 203 -12.17 3.41 -12.50
C ALA A 203 -13.69 3.61 -12.32
N ARG A 204 -14.33 4.33 -13.24
CA ARG A 204 -15.78 4.59 -13.23
C ARG A 204 -16.63 3.34 -13.48
N LEU A 205 -16.04 2.22 -13.91
CA LEU A 205 -16.74 0.94 -14.05
C LEU A 205 -16.81 0.15 -12.73
N LEU A 206 -16.04 0.54 -11.71
CA LEU A 206 -16.05 -0.13 -10.42
C LEU A 206 -17.31 0.21 -9.61
N PRO A 207 -17.78 -0.71 -8.74
CA PRO A 207 -18.99 -0.52 -7.94
C PRO A 207 -18.74 0.38 -6.71
N CYS A 208 -17.93 1.43 -6.83
CA CYS A 208 -17.62 2.35 -5.74
C CYS A 208 -17.36 3.78 -6.26
N PRO A 209 -17.55 4.81 -5.42
CA PRO A 209 -17.23 6.18 -5.77
C PRO A 209 -15.76 6.39 -6.15
N VAL A 210 -15.50 7.32 -7.06
CA VAL A 210 -14.16 7.77 -7.44
C VAL A 210 -13.89 9.16 -6.86
N ASP A 211 -12.94 9.23 -5.95
CA ASP A 211 -12.40 10.43 -5.32
C ASP A 211 -11.01 10.76 -5.89
N TRP A 212 -10.49 11.94 -5.55
CA TRP A 212 -9.20 12.41 -6.05
C TRP A 212 -8.37 13.04 -4.94
N HIS A 213 -7.06 12.79 -4.97
CA HIS A 213 -6.09 13.58 -4.21
C HIS A 213 -5.36 14.57 -5.15
N PRO A 214 -4.62 15.57 -4.62
CA PRO A 214 -4.09 16.66 -5.46
C PRO A 214 -3.01 16.26 -6.47
N GLY A 215 -2.50 15.03 -6.40
CA GLY A 215 -1.53 14.45 -7.33
C GLY A 215 -0.06 14.59 -6.93
N TYR A 216 0.75 13.61 -7.30
CA TYR A 216 2.20 13.63 -7.15
C TYR A 216 2.85 14.32 -8.35
N ARG A 217 3.85 15.16 -8.10
CA ARG A 217 4.61 15.81 -9.17
C ARG A 217 6.01 16.24 -8.72
N ILE A 218 7.01 15.99 -9.55
CA ILE A 218 8.40 16.44 -9.33
C ILE A 218 9.05 16.90 -10.64
N THR A 219 9.89 17.94 -10.59
CA THR A 219 10.71 18.33 -11.76
C THR A 219 11.91 17.39 -11.91
N VAL A 220 12.44 17.26 -13.12
CA VAL A 220 13.72 16.56 -13.36
C VAL A 220 14.86 17.16 -12.52
N GLU A 221 14.90 18.49 -12.38
CA GLU A 221 15.89 19.16 -11.56
C GLU A 221 15.80 18.74 -10.08
N ARG A 222 14.59 18.70 -9.50
CA ARG A 222 14.39 18.26 -8.12
C ARG A 222 14.63 16.76 -7.96
N LEU A 223 14.27 15.95 -8.97
CA LEU A 223 14.58 14.53 -8.99
C LEU A 223 16.10 14.29 -8.90
N ARG A 224 16.89 14.98 -9.72
CA ARG A 224 18.37 14.91 -9.70
C ARG A 224 18.98 15.40 -8.40
N ARG A 225 18.41 16.44 -7.78
CA ARG A 225 18.82 16.90 -6.44
C ARG A 225 18.63 15.85 -5.34
N HIS A 226 17.80 14.82 -5.57
CA HIS A 226 17.55 13.73 -4.63
C HIS A 226 18.05 12.37 -5.16
N ALA A 227 19.08 12.39 -6.02
CA ALA A 227 19.73 11.19 -6.54
C ALA A 227 20.30 10.28 -5.43
N ASP A 228 20.71 10.87 -4.31
CA ASP A 228 21.22 10.17 -3.12
C ASP A 228 20.20 9.25 -2.44
N TYR A 229 18.90 9.49 -2.62
CA TYR A 229 17.86 8.71 -1.94
C TYR A 229 17.72 7.28 -2.46
N ARG A 230 17.83 7.08 -3.78
CA ARG A 230 17.72 5.74 -4.40
C ARG A 230 18.86 5.35 -5.30
N GLY A 231 19.64 6.31 -5.82
CA GLY A 231 20.67 6.09 -6.82
C GLY A 231 20.57 7.11 -7.96
N GLU A 232 21.72 7.59 -8.43
CA GLU A 232 21.84 8.52 -9.56
C GLU A 232 21.28 7.91 -10.85
N GLU A 233 21.48 6.62 -11.05
CA GLU A 233 20.95 5.86 -12.18
C GLU A 233 19.42 5.93 -12.30
N TYR A 234 18.72 6.01 -11.16
CA TYR A 234 17.26 6.10 -11.12
C TYR A 234 16.79 7.54 -11.30
N ALA A 235 17.54 8.52 -10.80
CA ALA A 235 17.27 9.92 -11.12
C ALA A 235 17.41 10.18 -12.63
N GLU A 236 18.44 9.62 -13.27
CA GLU A 236 18.61 9.71 -14.72
C GLU A 236 17.56 8.88 -15.48
N LEU A 237 17.11 7.74 -14.95
CA LEU A 237 15.98 7.02 -15.53
C LEU A 237 14.71 7.88 -15.52
N GLY A 238 14.39 8.51 -14.39
CA GLY A 238 13.27 9.44 -14.31
C GLY A 238 13.46 10.62 -15.27
N ALA A 239 14.65 11.19 -15.38
CA ALA A 239 14.93 12.25 -16.35
C ALA A 239 14.68 11.80 -17.81
N ARG A 240 15.03 10.56 -18.16
CA ARG A 240 14.82 10.00 -19.52
C ARG A 240 13.35 9.81 -19.88
N ILE A 241 12.50 9.46 -18.92
CA ILE A 241 11.07 9.23 -19.17
C ILE A 241 10.21 10.48 -18.97
N ALA A 242 10.81 11.60 -18.51
CA ALA A 242 10.08 12.82 -18.20
C ALA A 242 9.40 13.44 -19.42
N GLU A 243 8.21 13.98 -19.19
CA GLU A 243 7.46 14.76 -20.17
C GLU A 243 7.48 16.23 -19.72
N ASP A 244 7.85 17.14 -20.61
CA ASP A 244 7.95 18.59 -20.35
C ASP A 244 8.78 18.95 -19.10
N GLY A 245 9.78 18.14 -18.77
CA GLY A 245 10.64 18.33 -17.59
C GLY A 245 10.00 17.91 -16.25
N TRP A 246 8.87 17.21 -16.28
CA TRP A 246 8.15 16.73 -15.12
C TRP A 246 8.00 15.21 -15.09
N ILE A 247 7.85 14.69 -13.87
CA ILE A 247 7.49 13.31 -13.57
C ILE A 247 6.25 13.30 -12.67
N ASP A 248 5.28 12.48 -13.06
CA ASP A 248 4.08 12.13 -12.32
C ASP A 248 3.87 10.60 -12.37
N PRO A 249 2.87 10.04 -11.66
CA PRO A 249 2.65 8.59 -11.66
C PRO A 249 2.27 8.02 -13.02
N ARG A 250 1.51 8.77 -13.84
CA ARG A 250 1.09 8.34 -15.18
C ARG A 250 2.30 8.10 -16.05
N ILE A 251 3.28 9.02 -16.05
CA ILE A 251 4.50 8.90 -16.85
C ILE A 251 5.28 7.64 -16.48
N ILE A 252 5.43 7.36 -15.18
CA ILE A 252 6.10 6.13 -14.71
C ILE A 252 5.33 4.89 -15.17
N GLY A 253 4.00 4.94 -15.18
CA GLY A 253 3.19 3.83 -15.68
C GLY A 253 3.14 3.66 -17.18
N ASP A 254 3.17 4.75 -17.96
CA ASP A 254 3.37 4.71 -19.40
C ASP A 254 4.67 4.00 -19.73
N ALA A 255 5.77 4.37 -19.06
CA ALA A 255 7.06 3.68 -19.18
C ALA A 255 6.95 2.19 -18.84
N ALA A 256 6.30 1.84 -17.72
CA ALA A 256 6.10 0.45 -17.30
C ALA A 256 5.31 -0.36 -18.35
N ARG A 257 4.26 0.21 -18.94
CA ARG A 257 3.44 -0.46 -19.97
C ARG A 257 4.19 -0.74 -21.27
N THR A 258 5.28 -0.02 -21.55
CA THR A 258 6.10 -0.29 -22.75
C THR A 258 6.89 -1.60 -22.67
N GLY A 259 7.12 -2.14 -21.45
CA GLY A 259 7.96 -3.32 -21.25
C GLY A 259 9.46 -3.10 -21.54
N ARG A 260 9.89 -1.87 -21.82
CA ARG A 260 11.29 -1.53 -22.15
C ARG A 260 12.17 -1.25 -20.93
N TYR A 261 11.59 -1.22 -19.74
CA TYR A 261 12.25 -0.84 -18.49
C TYR A 261 11.97 -1.88 -17.41
N GLU A 262 12.97 -2.14 -16.57
CA GLU A 262 12.81 -2.99 -15.40
C GLU A 262 11.86 -2.34 -14.38
N LEU A 263 10.88 -3.11 -13.91
CA LEU A 263 9.87 -2.60 -12.98
C LEU A 263 10.47 -2.21 -11.62
N GLN A 264 11.54 -2.88 -11.20
CA GLN A 264 12.25 -2.53 -9.96
C GLN A 264 12.94 -1.17 -10.09
N ASP A 265 13.48 -0.82 -11.26
CA ASP A 265 14.11 0.48 -11.48
C ASP A 265 13.06 1.60 -11.50
N LEU A 266 11.94 1.40 -12.19
CA LEU A 266 10.81 2.33 -12.17
C LEU A 266 10.22 2.50 -10.76
N LYS A 267 10.23 1.45 -9.94
CA LYS A 267 9.85 1.55 -8.53
C LYS A 267 10.78 2.47 -7.73
N LYS A 268 12.08 2.51 -8.04
CA LYS A 268 13.01 3.46 -7.41
C LYS A 268 12.72 4.90 -7.82
N VAL A 269 12.37 5.14 -9.09
CA VAL A 269 11.86 6.45 -9.56
C VAL A 269 10.57 6.82 -8.81
N TRP A 270 9.64 5.88 -8.67
CA TRP A 270 8.41 6.07 -7.90
C TRP A 270 8.70 6.46 -6.46
N HIS A 271 9.61 5.76 -5.76
CA HIS A 271 9.93 6.11 -4.38
C HIS A 271 10.45 7.55 -4.25
N THR A 272 11.32 8.01 -5.16
CA THR A 272 11.79 9.40 -5.13
C THR A 272 10.66 10.39 -5.42
N LEU A 273 9.77 10.09 -6.38
CA LEU A 273 8.56 10.88 -6.63
C LEU A 273 7.62 10.91 -5.41
N ALA A 274 7.34 9.77 -4.79
CA ALA A 274 6.44 9.66 -3.66
C ALA A 274 6.98 10.38 -2.42
N ARG A 275 8.30 10.40 -2.23
CA ARG A 275 8.96 11.04 -1.09
C ARG A 275 9.12 12.54 -1.22
N PHE A 276 9.38 13.04 -2.44
CA PHE A 276 9.75 14.44 -2.67
C PHE A 276 8.80 15.18 -3.61
N GLY A 277 7.87 14.50 -4.27
CA GLY A 277 6.84 15.07 -5.13
C GLY A 277 5.42 14.95 -4.56
N ALA A 278 5.27 14.57 -3.28
CA ALA A 278 3.98 14.41 -2.64
C ALA A 278 3.21 15.74 -2.52
N PRO A 279 1.87 15.72 -2.66
CA PRO A 279 1.05 16.90 -2.48
C PRO A 279 0.90 17.29 -0.99
N GLN A 280 0.44 18.52 -0.75
CA GLN A 280 0.00 18.93 0.58
C GLN A 280 -1.08 17.96 1.09
N GLY A 281 -0.99 17.57 2.37
CA GLY A 281 -1.87 16.59 2.99
C GLY A 281 -1.38 15.14 2.89
N ALA A 282 -0.24 14.87 2.26
CA ALA A 282 0.40 13.55 2.24
C ALA A 282 1.18 13.23 3.54
N GLY A 283 0.75 13.77 4.70
CA GLY A 283 1.38 13.52 5.99
C GLY A 283 2.89 13.70 5.99
N THR A 284 3.60 12.71 6.53
CA THR A 284 5.07 12.69 6.63
C THR A 284 5.76 12.65 5.28
N ALA A 285 5.09 12.22 4.21
CA ALA A 285 5.64 12.26 2.85
C ALA A 285 5.69 13.68 2.26
N TYR A 286 4.93 14.63 2.80
CA TYR A 286 5.02 16.02 2.37
C TYR A 286 6.25 16.71 2.97
N ALA A 287 7.34 16.77 2.20
CA ALA A 287 8.42 17.70 2.46
C ALA A 287 8.04 19.07 1.84
N GLY A 288 7.49 19.96 2.66
CA GLY A 288 7.34 21.38 2.31
C GLY A 288 8.69 21.99 1.89
N VAL A 289 8.67 23.19 1.32
CA VAL A 289 9.89 23.89 0.87
C VAL A 289 10.78 24.19 2.09
N GLY A 290 11.69 23.28 2.45
CA GLY A 290 12.66 23.45 3.55
C GLY A 290 12.73 22.37 4.64
N GLY A 291 12.01 21.25 4.53
CA GLY A 291 12.10 20.16 5.53
C GLY A 291 13.45 19.42 5.48
N HIS A 292 14.15 19.33 6.63
CA HIS A 292 15.41 18.61 6.79
C HIS A 292 15.21 17.10 6.62
N THR A 293 16.05 16.44 5.84
CA THR A 293 16.03 14.99 5.61
C THR A 293 16.91 14.29 6.65
N PRO A 294 16.38 13.42 7.53
CA PRO A 294 17.24 12.52 8.31
C PRO A 294 17.88 11.50 7.35
N GLY A 295 19.18 11.25 7.48
CA GLY A 295 19.86 10.23 6.70
C GLY A 295 19.46 8.83 7.17
N VAL A 296 18.91 7.99 6.27
CA VAL A 296 18.57 6.60 6.61
C VAL A 296 18.95 5.64 5.48
N SER A 297 19.71 4.62 5.87
CA SER A 297 20.07 3.43 5.09
C SER A 297 18.85 2.61 4.71
N THR A 298 18.77 2.17 3.46
CA THR A 298 17.68 1.34 2.96
C THR A 298 17.81 -0.10 3.50
N PRO A 299 16.79 -0.71 4.14
CA PRO A 299 16.76 -2.15 4.30
C PRO A 299 16.52 -2.80 2.93
N SER A 300 17.38 -3.74 2.54
CA SER A 300 17.13 -4.57 1.35
C SER A 300 15.81 -5.32 1.52
N ALA A 301 14.98 -5.25 0.48
CA ALA A 301 13.75 -6.02 0.34
C ALA A 301 14.07 -7.48 -0.01
#